data_AF-A0A7C2HSZ6-F1
#
_entry.id   AF-A0A7C2HSZ6-F1
#
_cell.length_a   1.000
_cell.length_b   1.000
_cell.length_c   1.000
_cell.angle_alpha   90.00
_cell.angle_beta   90.00
_cell.angle_gamma   90.00
#
_symmetry.space_group_name_H-M   'P 1'
#
loop_
_entity.id
_entity.type
_entity.pdbx_description
1 polymer ?
#
loop_
_entity_poly.entity_id
_entity_poly.type
_entity_poly.pdbx_seq_one_letter_code
_entity_poly.pdbx_strand_id
1 'polypeptide(L)'
;MLCPAEAHRIPIDYIAGTSMGALVGGLYATGHDGRQIERFVRELDWSAAFAPSVPFRDLAFRRKEDRREFPSTIEFGIRRGLRLPPGVSPGQGAGMAISRFAAAYDMLPSFDDLPTPFRCVATDLRQGREVVFSEGPLTLALRASMSLPALFAPVE
;
A
#
# COMPACT_ATOMS: atom_id res chain seq x y z
N MET A 1 12.59 3.42 13.69
CA MET A 1 12.17 2.87 15.01
C MET A 1 12.33 1.35 15.06
N LEU A 2 11.90 0.61 14.03
CA LEU A 2 12.08 -0.85 13.97
C LEU A 2 13.56 -1.28 13.93
N CYS A 3 14.40 -0.73 13.04
CA CYS A 3 15.82 -1.10 12.99
C CYS A 3 16.57 -0.86 14.33
N PRO A 4 16.36 0.28 15.04
CA PRO A 4 16.88 0.44 16.40
C PRO A 4 16.36 -0.60 17.41
N ALA A 5 15.07 -0.92 17.40
CA ALA A 5 14.49 -1.91 18.31
C ALA A 5 15.10 -3.30 18.09
N GLU A 6 15.25 -3.72 16.83
CA GLU A 6 15.93 -4.96 16.44
C GLU A 6 17.40 -4.97 16.90
N ALA A 7 18.12 -3.88 16.67
CA ALA A 7 19.54 -3.76 17.04
C ALA A 7 19.76 -3.87 18.56
N HIS A 8 18.80 -3.38 19.35
CA HIS A 8 18.82 -3.46 20.81
C HIS A 8 18.10 -4.69 21.38
N ARG A 9 17.61 -5.61 20.52
CA ARG A 9 16.85 -6.82 20.91
C ARG A 9 15.66 -6.52 21.82
N ILE A 10 14.95 -5.42 21.54
CA ILE A 10 13.72 -5.08 22.24
C ILE A 10 12.61 -5.96 21.65
N PRO A 11 11.97 -6.85 22.45
CA PRO A 11 10.88 -7.68 21.95
C PRO A 11 9.68 -6.83 21.57
N ILE A 12 9.05 -7.15 20.45
CA ILE A 12 7.81 -6.54 19.99
C ILE A 12 6.74 -7.62 20.02
N ASP A 13 5.88 -7.58 21.04
CA ASP A 13 4.83 -8.57 21.24
C ASP A 13 3.55 -8.24 20.46
N TYR A 14 3.40 -6.97 20.06
CA TYR A 14 2.20 -6.48 19.38
C TYR A 14 2.48 -5.24 18.53
N ILE A 15 1.77 -5.11 17.42
CA ILE A 15 1.87 -3.96 16.52
C ILE A 15 0.50 -3.40 16.22
N ALA A 16 0.37 -2.08 16.31
CA ALA A 16 -0.78 -1.35 15.79
C ALA A 16 -0.27 -0.23 14.88
N GLY A 17 -0.98 0.05 13.79
CA GLY A 17 -0.56 1.10 12.85
C GLY A 17 -1.72 1.76 12.12
N THR A 18 -1.50 3.02 11.73
CA THR A 18 -2.40 3.83 10.91
C THR A 18 -1.62 4.40 9.73
N SER A 19 -2.21 4.42 8.54
CA SER A 19 -1.62 5.00 7.33
C SER A 19 -0.25 4.37 7.05
N MET A 20 0.80 5.17 6.90
CA MET A 20 2.17 4.69 6.72
C MET A 20 2.62 3.77 7.87
N GLY A 21 2.15 4.02 9.10
CA GLY A 21 2.39 3.16 10.25
C GLY A 21 1.74 1.80 10.12
N ALA A 22 0.57 1.70 9.49
CA ALA A 22 -0.07 0.42 9.18
C ALA A 22 0.72 -0.33 8.12
N LEU A 23 1.20 0.35 7.08
CA LEU A 23 2.03 -0.28 6.05
C LEU A 23 3.34 -0.82 6.62
N VAL A 24 4.10 0.02 7.33
CA VAL A 24 5.38 -0.38 7.96
C VAL A 24 5.16 -1.44 9.03
N GLY A 25 4.15 -1.26 9.88
CA GLY A 25 3.82 -2.19 10.95
C GLY A 25 3.31 -3.54 10.43
N GLY A 26 2.46 -3.55 9.41
CA GLY A 26 1.96 -4.76 8.78
C GLY A 26 3.05 -5.53 8.02
N LEU A 27 3.97 -4.85 7.36
CA LEU A 27 5.14 -5.50 6.76
C LEU A 27 6.04 -6.14 7.82
N TYR A 28 6.26 -5.47 8.94
CA TYR A 28 7.01 -6.07 10.04
C TYR A 28 6.27 -7.26 10.66
N ALA A 29 4.96 -7.13 10.88
CA ALA A 29 4.10 -8.18 11.42
C ALA A 29 4.13 -9.47 10.59
N THR A 30 4.31 -9.34 9.27
CA THR A 30 4.48 -10.47 8.35
C THR A 30 5.90 -11.08 8.35
N GLY A 31 6.78 -10.64 9.26
CA GLY A 31 8.12 -11.18 9.46
C GLY A 31 9.23 -10.51 8.64
N HIS A 32 8.99 -9.36 8.01
CA HIS A 32 10.03 -8.63 7.29
C HIS A 32 10.93 -7.85 8.24
N ASP A 33 12.25 -7.86 7.98
CA ASP A 33 13.22 -7.10 8.78
C ASP A 33 13.19 -5.60 8.43
N GLY A 34 13.73 -4.77 9.33
CA GLY A 34 13.76 -3.32 9.13
C GLY A 34 14.44 -2.86 7.83
N ARG A 35 15.39 -3.62 7.29
CA ARG A 35 16.09 -3.28 6.03
C ARG A 35 15.23 -3.59 4.80
N GLN A 36 14.50 -4.70 4.81
CA GLN A 36 13.55 -5.06 3.77
C GLN A 36 12.45 -4.01 3.68
N ILE A 37 11.92 -3.58 4.83
CA ILE A 37 10.89 -2.54 4.92
C ILE A 37 11.45 -1.19 4.46
N GLU A 38 12.65 -0.81 4.91
CA GLU A 38 13.29 0.44 4.47
C GLU A 38 13.49 0.45 2.95
N ARG A 39 13.99 -0.64 2.38
CA ARG A 39 14.17 -0.76 0.94
C ARG A 39 12.85 -0.60 0.19
N PHE A 40 11.82 -1.32 0.63
CA PHE A 40 10.49 -1.23 0.04
C PHE A 40 9.94 0.21 0.04
N VAL A 41 9.98 0.87 1.21
CA VAL A 41 9.49 2.24 1.36
C VAL A 41 10.30 3.23 0.51
N ARG A 42 11.61 3.03 0.35
CA ARG A 42 12.45 3.92 -0.48
C ARG A 42 12.30 3.68 -1.97
N GLU A 43 12.03 2.44 -2.39
CA GLU A 43 11.89 2.07 -3.79
C GLU A 43 10.50 2.37 -4.36
N LEU A 44 9.50 2.56 -3.50
CA LEU A 44 8.17 2.98 -3.93
C LEU A 44 8.19 4.45 -4.33
N ASP A 45 7.80 4.74 -5.57
CA ASP A 45 7.58 6.11 -6.02
C ASP A 45 6.29 6.65 -5.38
N TRP A 46 6.44 7.32 -4.25
CA TRP A 46 5.33 7.95 -3.52
C TRP A 46 4.65 9.05 -4.32
N SER A 47 5.37 9.72 -5.23
CA SER A 47 4.79 10.76 -6.07
C SER A 47 3.85 10.14 -7.08
N ALA A 48 4.27 9.04 -7.70
CA ALA A 48 3.42 8.25 -8.57
C ALA A 48 2.29 7.59 -7.78
N ALA A 49 2.54 7.03 -6.59
CA ALA A 49 1.51 6.42 -5.75
C ALA A 49 0.43 7.41 -5.29
N PHE A 50 0.79 8.69 -5.17
CA PHE A 50 -0.04 9.76 -4.62
C PHE A 50 -0.43 10.87 -5.60
N ALA A 51 -0.20 10.69 -6.90
CA ALA A 51 -0.64 11.65 -7.92
C ALA A 51 -2.18 11.61 -8.10
N PRO A 52 -2.90 12.74 -7.96
CA PRO A 52 -4.36 12.77 -7.99
C PRO A 52 -4.91 12.09 -9.25
N SER A 53 -5.87 11.17 -9.08
CA SER A 53 -6.59 10.62 -10.23
C SER A 53 -7.40 11.74 -10.90
N VAL A 54 -7.27 11.88 -12.21
CA VAL A 54 -7.80 12.97 -13.05
C VAL A 54 -9.24 13.38 -12.69
N PRO A 55 -9.57 14.69 -12.62
CA PRO A 55 -10.90 15.18 -12.24
C PRO A 55 -12.03 14.76 -13.20
N PHE A 56 -13.24 14.60 -12.65
CA PHE A 56 -14.48 14.16 -13.32
C PHE A 56 -14.86 14.96 -14.59
N ARG A 57 -14.39 16.21 -14.74
CA ARG A 57 -14.69 17.06 -15.92
C ARG A 57 -13.97 16.64 -17.21
N ASP A 58 -12.90 15.85 -17.12
CA ASP A 58 -12.10 15.46 -18.30
C ASP A 58 -12.59 14.17 -18.98
N LEU A 59 -13.55 13.46 -18.38
CA LEU A 59 -14.15 12.24 -18.94
C LEU A 59 -15.13 12.52 -20.09
N ALA A 60 -15.71 13.72 -20.16
CA ALA A 60 -16.69 14.08 -21.18
C ALA A 60 -16.06 14.46 -22.54
N PHE A 61 -14.81 14.95 -22.54
CA PHE A 61 -14.15 15.47 -23.76
C PHE A 61 -13.39 14.38 -24.54
N ARG A 62 -12.90 13.32 -23.89
CA ARG A 62 -12.15 12.21 -24.53
C ARG A 62 -13.02 11.20 -25.30
N ARG A 63 -14.12 11.63 -25.92
CA ARG A 63 -14.83 10.80 -26.93
C ARG A 63 -14.66 11.27 -28.37
N LYS A 64 -13.84 12.29 -28.63
CA LYS A 64 -13.43 12.68 -29.98
C LYS A 64 -11.98 13.18 -29.96
N GLU A 65 -11.02 12.29 -30.21
CA GLU A 65 -10.07 12.40 -31.34
C GLU A 65 -8.71 11.71 -31.17
N ASP A 66 -8.07 11.60 -30.01
CA ASP A 66 -6.67 11.15 -30.02
C ASP A 66 -6.45 9.63 -29.98
N ARG A 67 -6.72 9.02 -31.14
CA ARG A 67 -5.85 8.00 -31.73
C ARG A 67 -4.59 8.71 -32.25
N ARG A 68 -3.49 8.71 -31.48
CA ARG A 68 -2.08 8.55 -31.92
C ARG A 68 -1.14 9.11 -30.85
N GLU A 69 0.06 8.53 -30.82
CA GLU A 69 1.22 8.87 -29.98
C GLU A 69 1.17 8.33 -28.56
N PHE A 70 1.84 7.20 -28.30
CA PHE A 70 3.25 7.19 -27.86
C PHE A 70 3.78 5.74 -27.84
N PRO A 71 5.06 5.50 -28.17
CA PRO A 71 5.61 4.17 -28.36
C PRO A 71 5.92 3.52 -27.02
N SER A 72 5.32 2.36 -26.76
CA SER A 72 5.61 1.50 -25.62
C SER A 72 6.94 0.79 -25.82
N THR A 73 8.04 1.45 -25.46
CA THR A 73 9.33 0.79 -25.31
C THR A 73 9.32 0.01 -23.99
N ILE A 74 9.41 -1.32 -24.12
CA ILE A 74 9.60 -2.26 -23.03
C ILE A 74 11.01 -2.05 -22.46
N GLU A 75 11.13 -1.55 -21.23
CA GLU A 75 12.36 -1.65 -20.44
C GLU A 75 12.10 -2.45 -19.17
N PHE A 76 12.36 -3.75 -19.25
CA PHE A 76 12.60 -4.60 -18.09
C PHE A 76 13.90 -4.14 -17.42
N GLY A 77 13.83 -3.59 -16.20
CA GLY A 77 14.99 -3.03 -15.52
C GLY A 77 14.98 -3.22 -14.00
N ILE A 78 15.36 -4.41 -13.53
CA ILE A 78 15.62 -4.72 -12.10
C ILE A 78 16.97 -4.13 -11.66
N ARG A 79 17.20 -2.83 -11.88
CA ARG A 79 18.45 -2.18 -11.45
C ARG A 79 18.29 -0.85 -10.73
N ARG A 80 17.10 -0.24 -10.65
CA ARG A 80 16.86 1.03 -9.92
C ARG A 80 15.41 1.22 -9.44
N GLY A 81 14.93 0.36 -8.54
CA GLY A 81 13.63 0.54 -7.87
C GLY A 81 12.40 0.06 -8.68
N LEU A 82 11.24 0.05 -8.02
CA LEU A 82 9.98 -0.48 -8.55
C LEU A 82 9.37 0.51 -9.56
N ARG A 83 9.69 0.37 -10.85
CA ARG A 83 9.10 1.19 -11.92
C ARG A 83 7.71 0.68 -12.29
N LEU A 84 6.72 1.57 -12.25
CA LEU A 84 5.36 1.26 -12.67
C LEU A 84 5.25 1.21 -14.21
N PRO A 85 4.49 0.25 -14.79
CA PRO A 85 4.24 0.21 -16.23
C PRO A 85 3.55 1.49 -16.72
N PRO A 86 3.89 2.00 -17.92
CA PRO A 86 3.16 3.11 -18.51
C PRO A 86 1.68 2.71 -18.70
N GLY A 87 0.77 3.45 -18.08
CA GLY A 87 -0.68 3.20 -18.11
C GLY A 87 -1.30 2.75 -16.78
N VAL A 88 -0.49 2.48 -15.75
CA VAL A 88 -0.99 2.19 -14.40
C VAL A 88 -1.32 3.50 -13.68
N SER A 89 -2.53 3.58 -13.12
CA SER A 89 -2.90 4.76 -12.33
C SER A 89 -2.15 4.77 -10.99
N PRO A 90 -1.89 5.95 -10.43
CA PRO A 90 -1.26 6.15 -9.12
C PRO A 90 -1.69 5.17 -8.01
N GLY A 91 -2.99 5.07 -7.75
CA GLY A 91 -3.53 4.14 -6.77
C GLY A 91 -3.32 2.67 -7.13
N GLN A 92 -3.39 2.29 -8.41
CA GLN A 92 -3.10 0.91 -8.80
C GLN A 92 -1.64 0.52 -8.54
N GLY A 93 -0.71 1.47 -8.66
CA GLY A 93 0.71 1.25 -8.37
C GLY A 93 0.97 0.90 -6.91
N ALA A 94 0.46 1.72 -5.99
CA ALA A 94 0.60 1.43 -4.56
C ALA A 94 -0.23 0.20 -4.13
N GLY A 95 -1.40 -0.05 -4.74
CA GLY A 95 -2.16 -1.28 -4.52
C GLY A 95 -1.36 -2.53 -4.87
N MET A 96 -0.71 -2.57 -6.04
CA MET A 96 0.16 -3.68 -6.44
C MET A 96 1.37 -3.84 -5.53
N ALA A 97 1.96 -2.73 -5.08
CA ALA A 97 3.07 -2.75 -4.15
C ALA A 97 2.66 -3.42 -2.83
N ILE A 98 1.52 -3.04 -2.25
CA ILE A 98 0.97 -3.65 -1.03
C ILE A 98 0.66 -5.13 -1.24
N SER A 99 -0.01 -5.48 -2.34
CA SER A 99 -0.39 -6.87 -2.63
C SER A 99 0.80 -7.82 -2.73
N ARG A 100 1.96 -7.36 -3.24
CA ARG A 100 3.17 -8.21 -3.31
C ARG A 100 3.63 -8.74 -1.95
N PHE A 101 3.32 -8.04 -0.87
CA PHE A 101 3.73 -8.42 0.49
C PHE A 101 2.59 -9.01 1.32
N ALA A 102 1.40 -8.43 1.20
CA ALA A 102 0.28 -8.80 2.05
C ALA A 102 -0.55 -9.98 1.51
N ALA A 103 -0.54 -10.24 0.19
CA ALA A 103 -1.43 -11.25 -0.41
C ALA A 103 -1.17 -12.68 0.09
N ALA A 104 0.06 -13.00 0.49
CA ALA A 104 0.38 -14.30 1.08
C ALA A 104 -0.35 -14.56 2.42
N TYR A 105 -0.84 -13.49 3.06
CA TYR A 105 -1.48 -13.51 4.37
C TYR A 105 -2.98 -13.22 4.30
N ASP A 106 -3.54 -13.00 3.10
CA ASP A 106 -4.97 -12.64 2.93
C ASP A 106 -5.92 -13.78 3.33
N MET A 107 -5.43 -15.01 3.42
CA MET A 107 -6.19 -16.19 3.83
C MET A 107 -6.05 -16.54 5.31
N LEU A 108 -5.28 -15.77 6.08
CA LEU A 108 -5.20 -15.96 7.52
C LEU A 108 -6.56 -15.62 8.17
N PRO A 109 -7.01 -16.42 9.15
CA PRO A 109 -8.27 -16.16 9.82
C PRO A 109 -8.18 -14.95 10.76
N SER A 110 -7.01 -14.72 11.38
CA SER A 110 -6.76 -13.57 12.27
C SER A 110 -5.40 -12.94 12.01
N PHE A 111 -5.29 -11.63 12.26
CA PHE A 111 -4.01 -10.93 12.30
C PHE A 111 -3.19 -11.27 13.55
N ASP A 112 -3.76 -11.97 14.52
CA ASP A 112 -3.02 -12.54 15.65
C ASP A 112 -2.20 -13.77 15.24
N ASP A 113 -2.49 -14.38 14.08
CA ASP A 113 -1.73 -15.52 13.52
C ASP A 113 -0.52 -15.10 12.69
N LEU A 114 -0.29 -13.79 12.55
CA LEU A 114 0.92 -13.26 11.94
C LEU A 114 2.14 -13.52 12.83
N PRO A 115 3.37 -13.58 12.26
CA PRO A 115 4.60 -13.67 13.04
C PRO A 115 4.70 -12.69 14.21
N THR A 116 4.12 -11.50 14.07
CA THR A 116 3.82 -10.60 15.20
C THR A 116 2.36 -10.17 15.11
N PRO A 117 1.55 -10.35 16.17
CA PRO A 117 0.15 -9.93 16.18
C PRO A 117 -0.04 -8.46 15.80
N PHE A 118 -1.06 -8.19 14.98
CA PHE A 118 -1.23 -6.88 14.32
C PHE A 118 -2.66 -6.32 14.40
N ARG A 119 -2.78 -4.99 14.48
CA ARG A 119 -4.02 -4.24 14.26
C ARG A 119 -3.81 -3.12 13.25
N CYS A 120 -4.68 -3.08 12.24
CA CYS A 120 -4.67 -2.05 11.22
C CYS A 120 -5.78 -1.03 11.49
N VAL A 121 -5.43 0.23 11.74
CA VAL A 121 -6.41 1.29 12.02
C VAL A 121 -6.65 2.09 10.74
N ALA A 122 -7.90 2.23 10.35
CA ALA A 122 -8.37 3.04 9.22
C ALA A 122 -9.49 3.98 9.66
N THR A 123 -9.98 4.79 8.72
CA THR A 123 -11.09 5.71 8.93
C THR A 123 -12.23 5.38 7.98
N ASP A 124 -13.42 5.14 8.52
CA ASP A 124 -14.67 5.17 7.75
C ASP A 124 -14.98 6.62 7.39
N LEU A 125 -14.78 6.98 6.12
CA LEU A 125 -15.00 8.33 5.61
C LEU A 125 -16.50 8.72 5.52
N ARG A 126 -17.43 7.75 5.52
CA ARG A 126 -18.87 8.02 5.52
C ARG A 126 -19.33 8.45 6.91
N GLN A 127 -18.82 7.78 7.95
CA GLN A 127 -19.23 8.02 9.34
C GLN A 127 -18.25 8.90 10.14
N GLY A 128 -17.04 9.12 9.62
CA GLY A 128 -15.97 9.84 10.32
C GLY A 128 -15.43 9.10 11.54
N ARG A 129 -15.51 7.77 11.56
CA ARG A 129 -15.14 6.93 12.71
C ARG A 129 -13.91 6.09 12.40
N GLU A 130 -13.18 5.72 13.44
CA GLU A 130 -12.10 4.74 13.29
C GLU A 130 -12.66 3.33 13.05
N VAL A 131 -11.93 2.56 12.26
CA VAL A 131 -12.16 1.14 12.04
C VAL A 131 -10.85 0.43 12.35
N VAL A 132 -10.90 -0.55 13.25
CA VAL A 132 -9.73 -1.35 13.63
C VAL A 132 -9.90 -2.74 13.05
N PHE A 133 -9.08 -3.08 12.06
CA PHE A 133 -9.04 -4.43 11.50
C PHE A 133 -8.14 -5.33 12.36
N SER A 134 -8.71 -6.45 12.78
CA SER A 134 -8.03 -7.59 13.43
C SER A 134 -8.06 -8.86 12.59
N GLU A 135 -8.82 -8.87 11.50
CA GLU A 135 -9.13 -10.05 10.68
C GLU A 135 -9.50 -9.62 9.25
N GLY A 136 -9.65 -10.61 8.36
CA GLY A 136 -9.93 -10.43 6.94
C GLY A 136 -8.67 -10.30 6.07
N PRO A 137 -8.79 -9.94 4.79
CA PRO A 137 -7.63 -9.84 3.91
C PRO A 137 -6.70 -8.70 4.34
N LEU A 138 -5.46 -9.02 4.71
CA LEU A 138 -4.46 -8.03 5.15
C LEU A 138 -4.22 -6.96 4.08
N THR A 139 -4.19 -7.33 2.80
CA THR A 139 -4.08 -6.40 1.68
C THR A 139 -5.20 -5.36 1.70
N LEU A 140 -6.44 -5.78 1.98
CA LEU A 140 -7.59 -4.88 2.05
C LEU A 140 -7.46 -3.93 3.24
N ALA A 141 -7.14 -4.46 4.41
CA ALA A 141 -6.97 -3.66 5.62
C ALA A 141 -5.86 -2.60 5.47
N LEU A 142 -4.72 -2.96 4.89
CA LEU A 142 -3.62 -2.03 4.64
C LEU A 142 -4.00 -0.96 3.60
N ARG A 143 -4.72 -1.33 2.53
CA ARG A 143 -5.24 -0.37 1.56
C ARG A 143 -6.28 0.57 2.17
N ALA A 144 -7.16 0.04 3.02
CA ALA A 144 -8.15 0.83 3.76
C ALA A 144 -7.48 1.84 4.69
N SER A 145 -6.44 1.43 5.44
CA SER A 145 -5.70 2.34 6.31
C SER A 145 -4.89 3.38 5.54
N MET A 146 -4.43 3.01 4.33
CA MET A 146 -3.74 3.91 3.42
C MET A 146 -4.70 4.77 2.57
N SER A 147 -6.00 4.83 2.92
CA SER A 147 -7.05 5.61 2.24
C SER A 147 -6.72 7.10 2.19
N LEU A 148 -5.87 7.46 1.24
CA LEU A 148 -5.69 8.82 0.80
C LEU A 148 -6.89 9.18 -0.08
N PRO A 149 -7.75 10.10 0.36
CA PRO A 149 -8.95 10.51 -0.37
C PRO A 149 -8.54 11.33 -1.60
N ALA A 150 -8.05 10.66 -2.64
CA ALA A 150 -7.68 11.19 -3.96
C ALA A 150 -7.13 10.09 -4.90
N LEU A 151 -6.77 8.92 -4.36
CA LEU A 151 -5.87 7.96 -5.03
C LEU A 151 -6.42 6.55 -5.12
N PHE A 152 -7.20 6.16 -4.11
CA PHE A 152 -7.88 4.88 -4.07
C PHE A 152 -9.38 5.14 -4.02
N ALA A 153 -10.14 4.38 -4.83
CA ALA A 153 -11.56 4.26 -4.58
C ALA A 153 -11.75 3.71 -3.15
N PRO A 154 -12.76 4.20 -2.40
CA PRO A 154 -13.12 3.63 -1.12
C PRO A 154 -13.23 2.11 -1.25
N VAL A 155 -12.67 1.39 -0.28
CA VAL A 155 -12.90 -0.05 -0.13
C VAL A 155 -14.19 -0.24 0.65
N GLU A 156 -15.03 -1.17 0.21
CA GLU A 156 -16.27 -1.54 0.90
C GLU A 156 -16.07 -2.74 1.83
#